data_AF-A0AAE0CEV4-F1
#
_entry.id   AF-A0AAE0CEV4-F1
#
_cell.length_a   1.000
_cell.length_b   1.000
_cell.length_c   1.000
_cell.angle_alpha   90.00
_cell.angle_beta   90.00
_cell.angle_gamma   90.00
#
_symmetry.space_group_name_H-M   'P 1'
#
loop_
_entity.id
_entity.type
_entity.pdbx_description
1 polymer ?
#
loop_
_entity_poly.entity_id
_entity_poly.type
_entity_poly.pdbx_seq_one_letter_code
_entity_poly.pdbx_strand_id
1 'polypeptide(L)'
;MSIDASAIDHDSSVRKGYLSKKSPSMMKSWQKRYVRLLSFEEVDDIIISYSKDSEAKDAAGIILNVTKTYVNGKRLFIVGICAKRSKQRTYEFEADTVEECKRWWEAIELAISEFHEAHPEAALEPCPVPVDSGDEAESSKLPEESSTDPRSNAGAAGGAGKASHMTDVVRNMVSKKKKRFTEDGFDLDLSYVNPRVIAMGFPAEGMESAFRNPMEEVQRFLYQRHYNKYRIYNLCAERSYDPARFDGRCTRFPFMDHNPPPFEMIPLFLEDAKKFYRGTADGVIVVHCKAGKGRTGVFIACWLLETGEVSSAEDALYRFAQERTYNCKGVTIPSQIRYVRYFEKVVKAGGYTKQKAPVVRLVSLYCNVAPNFDIGGGCDPYCILQRQYLTMEGSAEIQEVYNSRTTHPPKRAPAGQPVHLELDVLLEGDIKFSLWDQDGPNGVRMLLMPDDLMFNFWFNTAFITGNKLRLKLPELDGACKDATKHEHFPKDFYIELTFESVNNNTTSYA
;
A
#
# COMPACT_ATOMS: atom_id res chain seq x y z
N MET A 1 53.84 7.95 11.78
CA MET A 1 53.68 6.68 11.05
C MET A 1 52.34 6.72 10.37
N SER A 2 52.37 6.72 9.03
CA SER A 2 51.22 6.71 8.15
C SER A 2 50.36 5.48 8.39
N ILE A 3 49.07 5.67 8.71
CA ILE A 3 48.09 4.59 8.60
C ILE A 3 47.29 4.88 7.34
N ASP A 4 47.47 3.97 6.40
CA ASP A 4 46.91 3.96 5.05
C ASP A 4 45.38 3.96 5.10
N ALA A 5 44.76 4.91 4.40
CA ALA A 5 43.31 5.12 4.33
C ALA A 5 42.66 4.37 3.17
N SER A 6 43.31 3.31 2.65
CA SER A 6 42.85 2.55 1.49
C SER A 6 42.59 1.08 1.82
N ALA A 7 41.65 0.84 2.73
CA ALA A 7 40.99 -0.46 2.83
C ALA A 7 39.50 -0.25 3.08
N ILE A 8 38.80 0.20 2.04
CA ILE A 8 37.41 -0.22 1.86
C ILE A 8 37.52 -1.72 1.63
N ASP A 9 37.17 -2.48 2.65
CA ASP A 9 36.99 -3.91 2.52
C ASP A 9 35.88 -4.11 1.49
N HIS A 10 36.27 -4.51 0.27
CA HIS A 10 35.37 -4.62 -0.88
C HIS A 10 34.61 -5.96 -0.88
N ASP A 11 34.75 -6.76 0.17
CA ASP A 11 34.27 -8.15 0.21
C ASP A 11 33.56 -8.53 1.52
N SER A 12 32.97 -7.55 2.23
CA SER A 12 32.10 -7.85 3.37
C SER A 12 30.86 -6.96 3.34
N SER A 13 29.72 -7.53 3.74
CA SER A 13 28.40 -6.89 3.78
C SER A 13 28.30 -5.68 4.75
N VAL A 14 29.45 -5.13 5.21
CA VAL A 14 29.56 -4.11 6.27
C VAL A 14 30.40 -2.91 5.79
N ARG A 15 29.77 -1.74 5.59
CA ARG A 15 30.50 -0.50 5.24
C ARG A 15 30.96 0.26 6.50
N LYS A 16 32.22 0.70 6.51
CA LYS A 16 32.83 1.46 7.63
C LYS A 16 33.64 2.66 7.13
N GLY A 17 33.61 3.78 7.85
CA GLY A 17 34.31 5.01 7.46
C GLY A 17 34.04 6.18 8.41
N TYR A 18 34.35 7.41 8.00
CA TYR A 18 34.13 8.59 8.85
C TYR A 18 33.09 9.55 8.24
N LEU A 19 32.23 10.12 9.07
CA LEU A 19 31.34 11.22 8.73
C LEU A 19 31.37 12.29 9.82
N SER A 20 31.19 13.56 9.44
CA SER A 20 31.03 14.65 10.40
C SER A 20 29.59 14.72 10.87
N LYS A 21 29.35 14.63 12.18
CA LYS A 21 28.01 14.72 12.77
C LYS A 21 27.79 16.08 13.44
N LYS A 22 26.62 16.68 13.23
CA LYS A 22 26.21 17.92 13.89
C LYS A 22 25.90 17.73 15.38
N SER A 23 26.49 18.57 16.24
CA SER A 23 26.22 18.57 17.69
C SER A 23 24.78 19.03 18.00
N PRO A 24 24.08 18.40 18.95
CA PRO A 24 22.79 18.89 19.46
C PRO A 24 22.90 20.11 20.40
N SER A 25 24.11 20.50 20.82
CA SER A 25 24.30 21.64 21.73
C SER A 25 24.09 22.99 21.03
N MET A 26 23.76 24.05 21.78
CA MET A 26 23.55 25.40 21.25
C MET A 26 24.74 25.94 20.43
N MET A 27 25.95 25.43 20.66
CA MET A 27 27.10 25.63 19.78
C MET A 27 27.13 24.55 18.70
N LYS A 28 26.51 24.83 17.55
CA LYS A 28 26.36 23.95 16.36
C LYS A 28 27.70 23.60 15.71
N SER A 29 28.55 22.83 16.39
CA SER A 29 29.82 22.34 15.86
C SER A 29 29.66 20.97 15.20
N TRP A 30 30.36 20.79 14.08
CA TRP A 30 30.50 19.50 13.41
C TRP A 30 31.63 18.71 14.06
N GLN A 31 31.40 17.43 14.31
CA GLN A 31 32.39 16.57 14.95
C GLN A 31 32.55 15.27 14.16
N LYS A 32 33.79 14.94 13.79
CA LYS A 32 34.11 13.70 13.08
C LYS A 32 33.71 12.49 13.93
N ARG A 33 33.07 11.53 13.30
CA ARG A 33 32.61 10.27 13.90
C ARG A 33 32.99 9.13 13.00
N TYR A 34 33.44 8.04 13.62
CA TYR A 34 33.54 6.78 12.92
C TYR A 34 32.14 6.19 12.81
N VAL A 35 31.76 5.76 11.61
CA VAL A 35 30.43 5.26 11.26
C VAL A 35 30.57 3.88 10.66
N ARG A 36 29.71 2.96 11.11
CA ARG A 36 29.58 1.61 10.56
C ARG A 36 28.13 1.36 10.20
N LEU A 37 27.91 0.82 9.01
CA LEU A 37 26.65 0.23 8.57
C LEU A 37 26.76 -1.27 8.82
N LEU A 38 25.97 -1.77 9.76
CA LEU A 38 25.83 -3.19 10.05
C LEU A 38 24.62 -3.68 9.26
N SER A 39 24.83 -4.68 8.41
CA SER A 39 23.77 -5.27 7.60
C SER A 39 22.94 -6.26 8.40
N PHE A 40 21.80 -6.61 7.83
CA PHE A 40 20.84 -7.52 8.40
C PHE A 40 21.44 -8.88 8.81
N GLU A 41 22.42 -9.41 8.07
CA GLU A 41 23.05 -10.71 8.36
C GLU A 41 23.70 -10.79 9.75
N GLU A 42 24.01 -9.65 10.38
CA GLU A 42 24.67 -9.61 11.69
C GLU A 42 23.73 -9.32 12.88
N VAL A 43 22.56 -8.68 12.68
CA VAL A 43 21.82 -8.08 13.83
C VAL A 43 20.30 -8.01 13.72
N ASP A 44 19.67 -8.67 12.74
CA ASP A 44 18.20 -8.65 12.55
C ASP A 44 17.57 -7.25 12.37
N ASP A 45 18.38 -6.24 12.04
CA ASP A 45 17.99 -4.83 11.87
C ASP A 45 19.01 -4.07 11.03
N ILE A 46 18.63 -2.94 10.42
CA ILE A 46 19.58 -2.04 9.73
C ILE A 46 20.13 -1.05 10.73
N ILE A 47 21.35 -1.31 11.18
CA ILE A 47 21.97 -0.54 12.25
C ILE A 47 23.07 0.35 11.70
N ILE A 48 22.95 1.64 11.98
CA ILE A 48 24.08 2.57 11.87
C ILE A 48 24.62 2.83 13.27
N SER A 49 25.86 2.40 13.49
CA SER A 49 26.59 2.74 14.71
C SER A 49 27.58 3.86 14.45
N TYR A 50 27.70 4.78 15.40
CA TYR A 50 28.76 5.78 15.35
C TYR A 50 29.38 6.08 16.71
N SER A 51 30.69 6.33 16.70
CA SER A 51 31.51 6.52 17.89
C SER A 51 32.55 7.64 17.67
N LYS A 52 33.17 8.07 18.76
CA LYS A 52 34.33 8.96 18.71
C LYS A 52 35.63 8.21 18.39
N ASP A 53 35.65 6.89 18.55
CA ASP A 53 36.83 6.03 18.46
C ASP A 53 36.54 4.83 17.56
N SER A 54 37.43 4.58 16.58
CA SER A 54 37.32 3.48 15.63
C SER A 54 37.49 2.09 16.25
N GLU A 55 38.10 1.99 17.44
CA GLU A 55 38.31 0.71 18.15
C GLU A 55 37.22 0.40 19.19
N ALA A 56 36.23 1.29 19.36
CA ALA A 56 35.14 1.08 20.29
C ALA A 56 34.28 -0.12 19.86
N LYS A 57 34.42 -1.25 20.58
CA LYS A 57 33.47 -2.36 20.55
C LYS A 57 32.05 -1.83 20.82
N ASP A 58 31.05 -2.45 20.19
CA ASP A 58 29.68 -1.95 19.96
C ASP A 58 28.95 -1.36 21.19
N ALA A 59 29.42 -1.64 22.41
CA ALA A 59 28.87 -1.15 23.67
C ALA A 59 28.95 0.38 23.90
N ALA A 60 29.90 1.11 23.27
CA ALA A 60 30.11 2.54 23.56
C ALA A 60 29.51 3.52 22.52
N GLY A 61 29.05 3.04 21.36
CA GLY A 61 28.49 3.85 20.27
C GLY A 61 27.02 4.24 20.47
N ILE A 62 26.51 5.11 19.59
CA ILE A 62 25.06 5.28 19.40
C ILE A 62 24.64 4.42 18.22
N ILE A 63 23.62 3.59 18.46
CA ILE A 63 23.02 2.65 17.51
C ILE A 63 21.70 3.25 17.01
N LEU A 64 21.56 3.36 15.70
CA LEU A 64 20.36 3.86 15.02
C LEU A 64 19.75 2.74 14.18
N ASN A 65 18.50 2.36 14.47
CA ASN A 65 17.69 1.59 13.53
C ASN A 65 17.17 2.56 12.44
N VAL A 66 17.59 2.35 11.20
CA VAL A 66 17.34 3.28 10.08
C VAL A 66 15.98 3.03 9.46
N THR A 67 15.14 4.06 9.41
CA THR A 67 13.82 3.99 8.77
C THR A 67 13.74 4.72 7.45
N LYS A 68 14.52 5.79 7.27
CA LYS A 68 14.56 6.58 6.04
C LYS A 68 15.86 7.34 5.90
N THR A 69 16.36 7.52 4.68
CA THR A 69 17.48 8.41 4.41
C THR A 69 17.21 9.37 3.25
N TYR A 70 17.96 10.47 3.21
CA TYR A 70 17.98 11.39 2.07
C TYR A 70 19.29 12.20 2.05
N VAL A 71 19.66 12.71 0.88
CA VAL A 71 20.91 13.46 0.67
C VAL A 71 20.66 14.85 0.13
N ASN A 72 21.50 15.80 0.52
CA ASN A 72 21.56 17.15 -0.05
C ASN A 72 23.02 17.63 -0.14
N GLY A 73 23.59 17.57 -1.34
CA GLY A 73 25.00 17.87 -1.56
C GLY A 73 25.90 16.90 -0.78
N LYS A 74 26.72 17.44 0.14
CA LYS A 74 27.60 16.64 1.01
C LYS A 74 26.90 16.11 2.27
N ARG A 75 25.62 16.42 2.47
CA ARG A 75 24.90 16.10 3.70
C ARG A 75 24.02 14.87 3.53
N LEU A 76 24.17 13.94 4.45
CA LEU A 76 23.38 12.73 4.59
C LEU A 76 22.48 12.87 5.83
N PHE A 77 21.19 12.71 5.63
CA PHE A 77 20.19 12.75 6.68
C PHE A 77 19.66 11.34 6.91
N ILE A 78 19.68 10.93 8.17
CA ILE A 78 19.29 9.58 8.58
C ILE A 78 18.19 9.70 9.62
N VAL A 79 17.00 9.23 9.28
CA VAL A 79 15.88 9.14 10.21
C VAL A 79 15.93 7.74 10.82
N GLY A 80 15.99 7.69 12.15
CA GLY A 80 16.08 6.40 12.82
C GLY A 80 15.76 6.47 14.31
N ILE A 81 15.53 5.29 14.89
CA ILE A 81 15.25 5.12 16.31
C ILE A 81 16.56 4.80 17.02
N CYS A 82 16.91 5.63 18.01
CA CYS A 82 18.08 5.38 18.84
C CYS A 82 17.76 4.33 19.91
N ALA A 83 18.52 3.24 19.94
CA ALA A 83 18.31 2.12 20.87
C ALA A 83 18.27 2.55 22.36
N LYS A 84 18.99 3.64 22.73
CA LYS A 84 19.02 4.17 24.11
C LYS A 84 17.87 5.14 24.45
N ARG A 85 17.07 5.59 23.48
CA ARG A 85 16.13 6.73 23.66
C ARG A 85 14.71 6.50 23.13
N SER A 86 14.44 5.37 22.47
CA SER A 86 13.10 4.89 22.02
C SER A 86 12.22 5.94 21.32
N LYS A 87 12.81 6.95 20.67
CA LYS A 87 12.11 7.98 19.89
C LYS A 87 12.80 8.16 18.55
N GLN A 88 12.02 8.24 17.48
CA GLN A 88 12.50 8.54 16.14
C GLN A 88 13.08 9.96 16.09
N ARG A 89 14.26 10.11 15.48
CA ARG A 89 14.92 11.41 15.27
C ARG A 89 15.65 11.43 13.93
N THR A 90 15.84 12.63 13.41
CA THR A 90 16.70 12.89 12.25
C THR A 90 18.11 13.21 12.72
N TYR A 91 19.09 12.49 12.18
CA TYR A 91 20.51 12.68 12.38
C TYR A 91 21.13 13.26 11.12
N GLU A 92 21.88 14.35 11.29
CA GLU A 92 22.54 15.06 10.19
C GLU A 92 24.03 14.74 10.20
N PHE A 93 24.49 14.13 9.10
CA PHE A 93 25.88 13.81 8.82
C PHE A 93 26.36 14.57 7.58
N GLU A 94 27.66 14.84 7.49
CA GLU A 94 28.31 15.48 6.37
C GLU A 94 29.56 14.68 5.98
N ALA A 95 29.68 14.35 4.69
CA ALA A 95 30.83 13.69 4.10
C ALA A 95 31.84 14.71 3.56
N ASP A 96 33.07 14.29 3.27
CA ASP A 96 34.10 15.20 2.78
C ASP A 96 33.82 15.63 1.32
N THR A 97 33.14 14.76 0.55
CA THR A 97 32.73 14.99 -0.85
C THR A 97 31.27 14.61 -1.13
N VAL A 98 30.71 15.09 -2.25
CA VAL A 98 29.34 14.73 -2.67
C VAL A 98 29.29 13.26 -3.09
N GLU A 99 30.34 12.79 -3.73
CA GLU A 99 30.50 11.41 -4.19
C GLU A 99 30.55 10.43 -3.01
N GLU A 100 31.27 10.80 -1.95
CA GLU A 100 31.30 10.01 -0.71
C GLU A 100 29.94 10.00 -0.01
N CYS A 101 29.25 11.13 0.05
CA CYS A 101 27.89 11.22 0.58
C CYS A 101 26.92 10.30 -0.20
N LYS A 102 27.01 10.32 -1.53
CA LYS A 102 26.20 9.48 -2.41
C LYS A 102 26.50 8.01 -2.22
N ARG A 103 27.77 7.63 -2.09
CA ARG A 103 28.17 6.25 -1.79
C ARG A 103 27.58 5.76 -0.48
N TRP A 104 27.66 6.55 0.59
CA TRP A 104 27.05 6.19 1.88
C TRP A 104 25.55 6.00 1.76
N TRP A 105 24.87 6.91 1.07
CA TRP A 105 23.43 6.81 0.83
C TRP A 105 23.05 5.54 0.07
N GLU A 106 23.70 5.26 -1.06
CA GLU A 106 23.46 4.04 -1.85
C GLU A 106 23.70 2.76 -1.03
N ALA A 107 24.69 2.76 -0.13
CA ALA A 107 24.93 1.62 0.77
C ALA A 107 23.76 1.35 1.70
N ILE A 108 23.23 2.42 2.30
CA ILE A 108 22.17 2.34 3.29
C ILE A 108 20.87 1.96 2.59
N GLU A 109 20.56 2.55 1.45
CA GLU A 109 19.38 2.19 0.66
C GLU A 109 19.45 0.75 0.14
N LEU A 110 20.63 0.27 -0.26
CA LEU A 110 20.82 -1.13 -0.62
C LEU A 110 20.56 -2.05 0.58
N ALA A 111 21.14 -1.74 1.75
CA ALA A 111 20.89 -2.50 2.98
C ALA A 111 19.41 -2.44 3.42
N ILE A 112 18.70 -1.32 3.18
CA ILE A 112 17.25 -1.20 3.40
C ILE A 112 16.47 -2.08 2.43
N SER A 113 16.85 -2.10 1.16
CA SER A 113 16.23 -2.99 0.19
C SER A 113 16.43 -4.45 0.60
N GLU A 114 17.66 -4.85 0.91
CA GLU A 114 18.03 -6.21 1.32
C GLU A 114 17.32 -6.63 2.61
N PHE A 115 17.23 -5.76 3.62
CA PHE A 115 16.48 -6.02 4.85
C PHE A 115 14.97 -6.15 4.61
N HIS A 116 14.36 -5.28 3.81
CA HIS A 116 12.94 -5.42 3.48
C HIS A 116 12.64 -6.64 2.59
N GLU A 117 13.61 -7.08 1.80
CA GLU A 117 13.54 -8.32 1.03
C GLU A 117 13.65 -9.56 1.92
N ALA A 118 14.51 -9.52 2.93
CA ALA A 118 14.73 -10.63 3.86
C ALA A 118 13.71 -10.68 5.01
N HIS A 119 13.16 -9.54 5.42
CA HIS A 119 12.17 -9.36 6.49
C HIS A 119 10.94 -8.55 6.06
N PRO A 120 10.12 -9.06 5.13
CA PRO A 120 8.89 -8.41 4.68
C PRO A 120 7.86 -8.13 5.80
N GLU A 121 8.00 -8.71 6.99
CA GLU A 121 7.27 -8.41 8.23
C GLU A 121 7.71 -7.11 8.93
N ALA A 122 8.99 -6.71 8.86
CA ALA A 122 9.49 -5.46 9.47
C ALA A 122 8.93 -4.20 8.79
N ALA A 123 8.47 -4.32 7.54
CA ALA A 123 7.70 -3.29 6.84
C ALA A 123 6.29 -3.05 7.44
N LEU A 124 5.92 -3.77 8.52
CA LEU A 124 4.69 -3.64 9.27
C LEU A 124 4.93 -3.99 10.75
N GLU A 125 5.16 -3.02 11.61
CA GLU A 125 4.83 -3.22 13.03
C GLU A 125 3.37 -2.79 13.30
N PRO A 126 2.50 -3.70 13.77
CA PRO A 126 1.25 -3.35 14.43
C PRO A 126 1.51 -2.89 15.87
N CYS A 127 0.74 -1.89 16.31
CA CYS A 127 0.66 -1.51 17.73
C CYS A 127 0.31 -2.70 18.64
N PRO A 128 0.72 -2.65 19.92
CA PRO A 128 0.39 -3.69 20.89
C PRO A 128 -1.13 -3.78 21.07
N VAL A 129 -1.62 -5.01 21.16
CA VAL A 129 -3.02 -5.32 21.46
C VAL A 129 -3.26 -5.03 22.95
N PRO A 130 -4.38 -4.39 23.35
CA PRO A 130 -4.73 -4.25 24.76
C PRO A 130 -4.96 -5.63 25.39
N VAL A 131 -4.36 -5.86 26.55
CA VAL A 131 -4.75 -6.92 27.47
C VAL A 131 -6.05 -6.46 28.11
N ASP A 132 -7.15 -7.19 27.87
CA ASP A 132 -8.37 -7.01 28.65
C ASP A 132 -8.58 -8.21 29.56
N SER A 133 -8.89 -7.84 30.80
CA SER A 133 -9.13 -8.63 31.99
C SER A 133 -10.46 -9.39 31.93
N GLY A 134 -10.43 -10.64 32.41
CA GLY A 134 -11.51 -11.34 33.14
C GLY A 134 -12.90 -11.43 32.50
N ASP A 135 -13.34 -12.64 32.15
CA ASP A 135 -14.17 -13.42 33.08
C ASP A 135 -14.54 -14.80 32.50
N GLU A 136 -14.79 -15.70 33.44
CA GLU A 136 -14.90 -17.16 33.35
C GLU A 136 -16.13 -17.68 32.59
N ALA A 137 -15.98 -18.85 31.95
CA ALA A 137 -16.98 -19.93 32.02
C ALA A 137 -16.37 -21.28 31.56
N GLU A 138 -16.51 -22.28 32.43
CA GLU A 138 -16.09 -23.67 32.29
C GLU A 138 -16.80 -24.42 31.15
N SER A 139 -16.13 -25.41 30.52
CA SER A 139 -16.51 -26.83 30.70
C SER A 139 -15.57 -27.83 30.00
N SER A 140 -15.16 -28.86 30.77
CA SER A 140 -14.89 -30.27 30.42
C SER A 140 -13.74 -30.70 29.48
N LYS A 141 -12.58 -31.03 30.09
CA LYS A 141 -11.94 -32.39 30.22
C LYS A 141 -12.53 -33.52 29.35
N LEU A 142 -11.84 -34.41 28.62
CA LEU A 142 -10.56 -35.20 28.70
C LEU A 142 -10.42 -36.02 27.38
N PRO A 143 -9.42 -36.92 27.15
CA PRO A 143 -7.99 -36.90 27.46
C PRO A 143 -7.07 -37.21 26.24
N GLU A 144 -5.78 -37.01 26.47
CA GLU A 144 -4.62 -37.46 25.67
C GLU A 144 -4.52 -38.99 25.55
N GLU A 145 -3.94 -39.47 24.45
CA GLU A 145 -3.10 -40.68 24.47
C GLU A 145 -1.85 -40.51 23.59
N SER A 146 -0.74 -40.92 24.20
CA SER A 146 0.64 -41.03 23.73
C SER A 146 0.84 -42.09 22.64
N SER A 147 1.89 -41.96 21.82
CA SER A 147 3.02 -42.93 21.83
C SER A 147 3.93 -42.85 20.59
N THR A 148 5.21 -42.65 20.91
CA THR A 148 6.39 -43.38 20.41
C THR A 148 6.79 -43.34 18.93
N ASP A 149 7.94 -42.69 18.70
CA ASP A 149 8.96 -43.01 17.71
C ASP A 149 9.71 -44.31 18.13
N PRO A 150 10.30 -45.14 17.23
CA PRO A 150 11.68 -44.85 16.78
C PRO A 150 12.13 -45.39 15.38
N ARG A 151 13.01 -44.58 14.75
CA ARG A 151 14.31 -44.92 14.10
C ARG A 151 14.41 -45.55 12.69
N SER A 152 15.32 -44.89 11.94
CA SER A 152 16.24 -45.34 10.86
C SER A 152 15.60 -45.57 9.48
N ASN A 153 16.18 -45.17 8.35
CA ASN A 153 17.59 -45.23 7.97
C ASN A 153 17.94 -44.21 6.87
N ALA A 154 19.21 -43.78 6.84
CA ALA A 154 19.77 -42.87 5.85
C ALA A 154 19.99 -43.55 4.49
N GLY A 155 19.77 -42.81 3.39
CA GLY A 155 20.19 -43.16 2.04
C GLY A 155 20.29 -41.89 1.20
N ALA A 156 21.51 -41.52 0.81
CA ALA A 156 21.84 -40.25 0.18
C ALA A 156 21.70 -40.27 -1.36
N ALA A 157 21.03 -39.24 -1.90
CA ALA A 157 21.19 -38.61 -3.21
C ALA A 157 20.16 -37.47 -3.26
N GLY A 158 20.37 -36.24 -3.70
CA GLY A 158 21.44 -35.47 -4.33
C GLY A 158 20.88 -34.03 -4.43
N GLY A 159 21.75 -33.02 -4.49
CA GLY A 159 21.39 -31.62 -4.24
C GLY A 159 20.32 -31.02 -5.15
N ALA A 160 19.15 -30.74 -4.58
CA ALA A 160 18.11 -29.87 -5.12
C ALA A 160 17.21 -29.26 -4.01
N GLY A 161 17.10 -29.92 -2.84
CA GLY A 161 16.13 -29.56 -1.79
C GLY A 161 16.46 -28.39 -0.86
N LYS A 162 17.70 -27.86 -0.84
CA LYS A 162 18.05 -26.71 0.03
C LYS A 162 17.65 -25.36 -0.57
N ALA A 163 17.75 -25.21 -1.89
CA ALA A 163 17.34 -23.99 -2.59
C ALA A 163 15.80 -23.87 -2.66
N SER A 164 15.09 -24.99 -2.87
CA SER A 164 13.61 -25.00 -2.89
C SER A 164 13.03 -24.60 -1.54
N HIS A 165 13.52 -25.19 -0.44
CA HIS A 165 13.05 -24.86 0.91
C HIS A 165 13.23 -23.38 1.27
N MET A 166 14.32 -22.75 0.86
CA MET A 166 14.56 -21.33 1.11
C MET A 166 13.60 -20.43 0.32
N THR A 167 13.32 -20.76 -0.94
CA THR A 167 12.33 -20.02 -1.74
C THR A 167 10.89 -20.20 -1.23
N ASP A 168 10.55 -21.36 -0.69
CA ASP A 168 9.22 -21.64 -0.16
C ASP A 168 8.96 -20.88 1.15
N VAL A 169 10.00 -20.73 1.99
CA VAL A 169 9.94 -19.90 3.22
C VAL A 169 9.71 -18.42 2.88
N VAL A 170 10.46 -17.86 1.92
CA VAL A 170 10.29 -16.45 1.48
C VAL A 170 8.90 -16.22 0.86
N ARG A 171 8.40 -17.15 0.05
CA ARG A 171 7.03 -17.10 -0.53
C ARG A 171 5.94 -17.14 0.54
N ASN A 172 6.11 -17.95 1.58
CA ASN A 172 5.17 -18.01 2.71
C ASN A 172 5.15 -16.68 3.48
N MET A 173 6.30 -16.04 3.63
CA MET A 173 6.47 -14.75 4.30
C MET A 173 5.78 -13.59 3.57
N VAL A 174 5.94 -13.51 2.23
CA VAL A 174 5.25 -12.51 1.39
C VAL A 174 3.74 -12.78 1.28
N SER A 175 3.32 -14.03 1.55
CA SER A 175 1.90 -14.37 1.65
C SER A 175 1.21 -13.89 2.92
N LYS A 176 1.96 -13.60 4.00
CA LYS A 176 1.42 -13.12 5.29
C LYS A 176 0.15 -13.89 5.69
N LYS A 177 -0.99 -13.20 5.78
CA LYS A 177 -2.30 -13.74 6.20
C LYS A 177 -3.20 -14.16 5.02
N LYS A 178 -2.67 -14.26 3.79
CA LYS A 178 -3.42 -14.73 2.61
C LYS A 178 -3.49 -16.26 2.60
N LYS A 179 -4.60 -16.82 2.12
CA LYS A 179 -4.68 -18.26 1.89
C LYS A 179 -3.86 -18.60 0.64
N ARG A 180 -3.00 -19.61 0.76
CA ARG A 180 -2.23 -20.19 -0.35
C ARG A 180 -2.89 -21.49 -0.79
N PHE A 181 -2.70 -21.84 -2.05
CA PHE A 181 -3.09 -23.13 -2.59
C PHE A 181 -1.90 -24.07 -2.47
N THR A 182 -2.02 -25.08 -1.60
CA THR A 182 -0.93 -26.01 -1.24
C THR A 182 -1.25 -27.48 -1.58
N GLU A 183 -2.14 -27.73 -2.54
CA GLU A 183 -2.59 -29.09 -2.92
C GLU A 183 -1.88 -29.59 -4.19
N ASP A 184 -1.85 -30.91 -4.40
CA ASP A 184 -1.30 -31.58 -5.60
C ASP A 184 0.12 -31.14 -6.00
N GLY A 185 0.95 -30.84 -4.99
CA GLY A 185 2.32 -30.38 -5.23
C GLY A 185 2.42 -28.98 -5.83
N PHE A 186 1.38 -28.15 -5.69
CA PHE A 186 1.46 -26.71 -5.93
C PHE A 186 1.65 -25.97 -4.61
N ASP A 187 2.39 -24.86 -4.64
CA ASP A 187 2.39 -23.86 -3.57
C ASP A 187 2.29 -22.46 -4.21
N LEU A 188 1.05 -21.99 -4.36
CA LEU A 188 0.76 -20.74 -5.04
C LEU A 188 -0.04 -19.78 -4.15
N ASP A 189 0.29 -18.49 -4.23
CA ASP A 189 -0.55 -17.40 -3.74
C ASP A 189 -1.81 -17.28 -4.61
N LEU A 190 -2.75 -18.21 -4.40
CA LEU A 190 -3.94 -18.45 -5.20
C LEU A 190 -5.06 -18.95 -4.29
N SER A 191 -6.29 -18.54 -4.54
CA SER A 191 -7.47 -19.00 -3.80
C SER A 191 -8.67 -19.08 -4.74
N TYR A 192 -9.43 -20.16 -4.64
CA TYR A 192 -10.76 -20.23 -5.25
C TYR A 192 -11.73 -19.45 -4.37
N VAL A 193 -12.29 -18.37 -4.90
CA VAL A 193 -13.38 -17.63 -4.24
C VAL A 193 -14.70 -18.41 -4.38
N ASN A 194 -14.86 -19.10 -5.50
CA ASN A 194 -15.80 -20.18 -5.70
C ASN A 194 -15.18 -21.16 -6.73
N PRO A 195 -15.82 -22.29 -7.07
CA PRO A 195 -15.24 -23.28 -7.99
C PRO A 195 -14.82 -22.75 -9.37
N ARG A 196 -15.37 -21.59 -9.81
CA ARG A 196 -15.13 -21.01 -11.13
C ARG A 196 -14.52 -19.60 -11.11
N VAL A 197 -14.16 -19.09 -9.94
CA VAL A 197 -13.58 -17.75 -9.75
C VAL A 197 -12.33 -17.87 -8.89
N ILE A 198 -11.19 -17.53 -9.48
CA ILE A 198 -9.88 -17.61 -8.84
C ILE A 198 -9.33 -16.21 -8.61
N ALA A 199 -8.83 -15.96 -7.40
CA ALA A 199 -8.04 -14.81 -7.04
C ALA A 199 -6.58 -15.24 -6.86
N MET A 200 -5.62 -14.53 -7.44
CA MET A 200 -4.19 -14.85 -7.25
C MET A 200 -3.29 -13.61 -7.16
N GLY A 201 -2.09 -13.83 -6.63
CA GLY A 201 -0.96 -12.90 -6.75
C GLY A 201 -0.39 -12.87 -8.17
N PHE A 202 0.48 -11.89 -8.44
CA PHE A 202 1.07 -11.72 -9.77
C PHE A 202 1.92 -12.93 -10.20
N PRO A 203 1.72 -13.48 -11.40
CA PRO A 203 2.61 -14.50 -11.97
C PRO A 203 3.90 -13.83 -12.49
N ALA A 204 5.02 -14.16 -11.86
CA ALA A 204 6.29 -13.48 -12.04
C ALA A 204 7.31 -14.33 -12.83
N GLU A 205 8.17 -13.65 -13.56
CA GLU A 205 9.33 -14.22 -14.26
C GLU A 205 10.63 -13.71 -13.62
N GLY A 206 11.75 -14.42 -13.86
CA GLY A 206 13.06 -14.03 -13.36
C GLY A 206 13.15 -13.98 -11.83
N MET A 207 13.92 -13.02 -11.30
CA MET A 207 14.18 -12.91 -9.85
C MET A 207 12.92 -12.64 -9.02
N GLU A 208 11.88 -12.02 -9.58
CA GLU A 208 10.63 -11.79 -8.85
C GLU A 208 9.88 -13.10 -8.50
N SER A 209 10.17 -14.20 -9.21
CA SER A 209 9.57 -15.52 -8.93
C SER A 209 10.05 -16.16 -7.62
N ALA A 210 11.13 -15.63 -7.02
CA ALA A 210 11.63 -16.06 -5.72
C ALA A 210 10.64 -15.74 -4.58
N PHE A 211 9.84 -14.69 -4.73
CA PHE A 211 8.91 -14.22 -3.69
C PHE A 211 7.46 -14.05 -4.18
N ARG A 212 7.17 -14.38 -5.44
CA ARG A 212 5.84 -14.39 -6.06
C ARG A 212 5.55 -15.75 -6.69
N ASN A 213 4.36 -15.90 -7.25
CA ASN A 213 3.99 -17.09 -8.01
C ASN A 213 4.90 -17.21 -9.23
N PRO A 214 5.67 -18.30 -9.39
CA PRO A 214 6.42 -18.53 -10.63
C PRO A 214 5.46 -18.66 -11.81
N MET A 215 5.75 -17.97 -12.92
CA MET A 215 4.94 -18.04 -14.14
C MET A 215 4.67 -19.48 -14.57
N GLU A 216 5.73 -20.30 -14.62
CA GLU A 216 5.68 -21.70 -15.05
C GLU A 216 4.77 -22.55 -14.14
N GLU A 217 4.77 -22.30 -12.84
CA GLU A 217 3.90 -23.02 -11.89
C GLU A 217 2.43 -22.61 -12.04
N VAL A 218 2.16 -21.35 -12.33
CA VAL A 218 0.79 -20.89 -12.64
C VAL A 218 0.32 -21.49 -13.97
N GLN A 219 1.18 -21.56 -14.99
CA GLN A 219 0.89 -22.24 -16.25
C GLN A 219 0.62 -23.72 -16.03
N ARG A 220 1.46 -24.41 -15.24
CA ARG A 220 1.29 -25.82 -14.87
C ARG A 220 -0.03 -26.06 -14.15
N PHE A 221 -0.39 -25.19 -13.21
CA PHE A 221 -1.66 -25.25 -12.48
C PHE A 221 -2.86 -25.14 -13.42
N LEU A 222 -2.87 -24.11 -14.28
CA LEU A 222 -3.96 -23.89 -15.23
C LEU A 222 -4.04 -24.98 -16.28
N TYR A 223 -2.90 -25.53 -16.73
CA TYR A 223 -2.87 -26.66 -17.64
C TYR A 223 -3.46 -27.92 -17.00
N GLN A 224 -3.07 -28.26 -15.76
CA GLN A 224 -3.50 -29.48 -15.10
C GLN A 224 -4.96 -29.42 -14.62
N ARG A 225 -5.40 -28.29 -14.06
CA ARG A 225 -6.74 -28.17 -13.46
C ARG A 225 -7.79 -27.58 -14.41
N HIS A 226 -7.39 -26.74 -15.37
CA HIS A 226 -8.31 -25.93 -16.20
C HIS A 226 -7.92 -25.89 -17.68
N TYR A 227 -7.40 -27.00 -18.23
CA TYR A 227 -6.88 -27.05 -19.59
C TYR A 227 -7.82 -26.41 -20.62
N ASN A 228 -7.35 -25.35 -21.30
CA ASN A 228 -8.10 -24.55 -22.27
C ASN A 228 -9.43 -23.95 -21.79
N LYS A 229 -9.71 -23.96 -20.49
CA LYS A 229 -10.97 -23.52 -19.87
C LYS A 229 -10.76 -22.38 -18.86
N TYR A 230 -9.81 -21.50 -19.11
CA TYR A 230 -9.55 -20.36 -18.23
C TYR A 230 -9.49 -19.02 -19.01
N ARG A 231 -9.78 -17.93 -18.31
CA ARG A 231 -9.53 -16.56 -18.78
C ARG A 231 -8.94 -15.70 -17.67
N ILE A 232 -7.82 -15.05 -17.95
CA ILE A 232 -7.05 -14.27 -16.98
C ILE A 232 -7.32 -12.78 -17.16
N TYR A 233 -7.43 -12.08 -16.02
CA TYR A 233 -7.59 -10.64 -15.93
C TYR A 233 -6.46 -10.03 -15.12
N ASN A 234 -5.59 -9.28 -15.80
CA ASN A 234 -4.49 -8.57 -15.16
C ASN A 234 -4.89 -7.11 -14.87
N LEU A 235 -4.99 -6.78 -13.58
CA LEU A 235 -5.36 -5.44 -13.11
C LEU A 235 -4.17 -4.49 -12.88
N CYS A 236 -2.94 -4.94 -13.14
CA CYS A 236 -1.73 -4.15 -12.91
C CYS A 236 -1.52 -3.08 -13.99
N ALA A 237 -1.44 -1.83 -13.57
CA ALA A 237 -0.89 -0.74 -14.38
C ALA A 237 0.64 -0.82 -14.44
N GLU A 238 1.25 -1.16 -13.31
CA GLU A 238 2.70 -1.13 -13.12
C GLU A 238 3.44 -2.34 -13.69
N ARG A 239 2.72 -3.42 -14.06
CA ARG A 239 3.30 -4.70 -14.45
C ARG A 239 2.49 -5.40 -15.54
N SER A 240 3.19 -6.01 -16.47
CA SER A 240 2.63 -6.90 -17.49
C SER A 240 3.61 -8.01 -17.81
N TYR A 241 3.09 -9.03 -18.49
CA TYR A 241 3.85 -10.13 -19.08
C TYR A 241 3.30 -10.35 -20.49
N ASP A 242 4.03 -11.07 -21.33
CA ASP A 242 3.58 -11.40 -22.68
C ASP A 242 2.26 -12.21 -22.62
N PRO A 243 1.17 -11.76 -23.25
CA PRO A 243 -0.08 -12.52 -23.32
C PRO A 243 0.07 -13.93 -23.88
N ALA A 244 1.10 -14.19 -24.69
CA ALA A 244 1.42 -15.52 -25.22
C ALA A 244 1.75 -16.54 -24.11
N ARG A 245 2.17 -16.10 -22.91
CA ARG A 245 2.35 -16.98 -21.74
C ARG A 245 1.07 -17.71 -21.33
N PHE A 246 -0.08 -17.20 -21.73
CA PHE A 246 -1.38 -17.80 -21.43
C PHE A 246 -2.21 -18.02 -22.70
N ASP A 247 -1.55 -18.30 -23.83
CA ASP A 247 -2.16 -18.55 -25.14
C ASP A 247 -3.13 -17.43 -25.58
N GLY A 248 -2.83 -16.18 -25.24
CA GLY A 248 -3.70 -15.03 -25.53
C GLY A 248 -4.99 -14.97 -24.69
N ARG A 249 -5.14 -15.81 -23.66
CA ARG A 249 -6.31 -15.82 -22.76
C ARG A 249 -6.20 -14.82 -21.61
N CYS A 250 -5.31 -13.84 -21.71
CA CYS A 250 -5.15 -12.77 -20.72
C CYS A 250 -5.63 -11.43 -21.29
N THR A 251 -6.53 -10.77 -20.56
CA THR A 251 -7.02 -9.42 -20.85
C THR A 251 -6.57 -8.47 -19.73
N ARG A 252 -6.22 -7.24 -20.08
CA ARG A 252 -5.77 -6.23 -19.11
C ARG A 252 -6.87 -5.23 -18.80
N PHE A 253 -6.99 -4.88 -17.53
CA PHE A 253 -7.80 -3.77 -17.02
C PHE A 253 -6.93 -2.96 -16.05
N PRO A 254 -5.92 -2.22 -16.55
CA PRO A 254 -4.85 -1.69 -15.72
C PRO A 254 -5.27 -0.40 -14.99
N PHE A 255 -5.15 -0.40 -13.67
CA PHE A 255 -5.30 0.79 -12.84
C PHE A 255 -4.34 0.80 -11.64
N MET A 256 -4.09 2.01 -11.12
CA MET A 256 -3.07 2.26 -10.11
C MET A 256 -3.31 1.48 -8.81
N ASP A 257 -2.22 0.99 -8.22
CA ASP A 257 -2.28 0.28 -6.95
C ASP A 257 -2.85 1.17 -5.84
N HIS A 258 -3.56 0.56 -4.89
CA HIS A 258 -4.22 1.25 -3.76
C HIS A 258 -5.30 2.30 -4.13
N ASN A 259 -5.73 2.37 -5.39
CA ASN A 259 -6.86 3.21 -5.82
C ASN A 259 -8.06 2.32 -6.23
N PRO A 260 -9.30 2.84 -6.29
CA PRO A 260 -10.38 2.18 -7.03
C PRO A 260 -10.15 2.29 -8.56
N PRO A 261 -10.77 1.41 -9.36
CA PRO A 261 -10.72 1.51 -10.82
C PRO A 261 -11.55 2.69 -11.34
N PRO A 262 -11.37 3.12 -12.61
CA PRO A 262 -12.38 3.94 -13.27
C PRO A 262 -13.70 3.17 -13.22
N PHE A 263 -14.79 3.83 -12.86
CA PHE A 263 -16.06 3.13 -12.63
C PHE A 263 -16.55 2.41 -13.89
N GLU A 264 -16.30 2.99 -15.07
CA GLU A 264 -16.61 2.41 -16.38
C GLU A 264 -15.81 1.14 -16.71
N MET A 265 -14.67 0.91 -16.04
CA MET A 265 -13.86 -0.29 -16.24
C MET A 265 -14.55 -1.55 -15.70
N ILE A 266 -15.36 -1.41 -14.64
CA ILE A 266 -16.08 -2.53 -14.00
C ILE A 266 -17.05 -3.21 -15.00
N PRO A 267 -18.00 -2.51 -15.65
CA PRO A 267 -18.91 -3.16 -16.60
C PRO A 267 -18.18 -3.74 -17.82
N LEU A 268 -17.08 -3.14 -18.29
CA LEU A 268 -16.28 -3.70 -19.39
C LEU A 268 -15.67 -5.06 -19.03
N PHE A 269 -15.11 -5.17 -17.82
CA PHE A 269 -14.63 -6.44 -17.28
C PHE A 269 -15.77 -7.46 -17.16
N LEU A 270 -16.91 -7.05 -16.60
CA LEU A 270 -18.03 -7.96 -16.38
C LEU A 270 -18.62 -8.47 -17.70
N GLU A 271 -18.67 -7.63 -18.73
CA GLU A 271 -19.12 -8.04 -20.07
C GLU A 271 -18.20 -9.13 -20.65
N ASP A 272 -16.90 -8.90 -20.63
CA ASP A 272 -15.89 -9.85 -21.13
C ASP A 272 -15.91 -11.17 -20.32
N ALA A 273 -15.98 -11.07 -18.99
CA ALA A 273 -16.09 -12.21 -18.09
C ALA A 273 -17.37 -13.01 -18.30
N LYS A 274 -18.53 -12.35 -18.41
CA LYS A 274 -19.81 -13.02 -18.70
C LYS A 274 -19.80 -13.72 -20.05
N LYS A 275 -19.22 -13.10 -21.08
CA LYS A 275 -19.09 -13.69 -22.42
C LYS A 275 -18.30 -15.00 -22.36
N PHE A 276 -17.14 -14.99 -21.69
CA PHE A 276 -16.35 -16.21 -21.49
C PHE A 276 -17.07 -17.24 -20.63
N TYR A 277 -17.64 -16.82 -19.50
CA TYR A 277 -18.25 -17.71 -18.52
C TYR A 277 -19.47 -18.46 -19.07
N ARG A 278 -20.24 -17.81 -19.96
CA ARG A 278 -21.38 -18.42 -20.68
C ARG A 278 -20.94 -19.30 -21.85
N GLY A 279 -19.85 -18.95 -22.53
CA GLY A 279 -19.34 -19.69 -23.68
C GLY A 279 -18.57 -20.96 -23.34
N THR A 280 -18.10 -21.10 -22.09
CA THR A 280 -17.26 -22.23 -21.65
C THR A 280 -17.87 -22.90 -20.42
N ALA A 281 -18.52 -24.04 -20.61
CA ALA A 281 -18.97 -24.88 -19.51
C ALA A 281 -17.77 -25.27 -18.62
N ASP A 282 -17.93 -25.12 -17.30
CA ASP A 282 -16.88 -25.28 -16.28
C ASP A 282 -15.66 -24.37 -16.44
N GLY A 283 -15.74 -23.34 -17.30
CA GLY A 283 -14.66 -22.38 -17.47
C GLY A 283 -14.47 -21.50 -16.24
N VAL A 284 -13.22 -21.18 -15.92
CA VAL A 284 -12.84 -20.39 -14.74
C VAL A 284 -12.31 -19.01 -15.12
N ILE A 285 -12.73 -17.98 -14.38
CA ILE A 285 -12.11 -16.66 -14.47
C ILE A 285 -11.02 -16.53 -13.40
N VAL A 286 -9.89 -15.96 -13.78
CA VAL A 286 -8.73 -15.77 -12.90
C VAL A 286 -8.42 -14.29 -12.85
N VAL A 287 -8.63 -13.66 -11.70
CA VAL A 287 -8.40 -12.22 -11.52
C VAL A 287 -7.18 -12.02 -10.65
N HIS A 288 -6.23 -11.20 -11.09
CA HIS A 288 -5.03 -10.92 -10.32
C HIS A 288 -4.61 -9.45 -10.41
N CYS A 289 -3.83 -9.04 -9.41
CA CYS A 289 -3.09 -7.80 -9.42
C CYS A 289 -1.66 -8.10 -8.92
N LYS A 290 -1.05 -7.19 -8.16
CA LYS A 290 0.23 -7.45 -7.49
C LYS A 290 0.08 -8.52 -6.39
N ALA A 291 -0.80 -8.31 -5.41
CA ALA A 291 -0.96 -9.20 -4.25
C ALA A 291 -2.27 -10.03 -4.25
N GLY A 292 -3.14 -9.85 -5.25
CA GLY A 292 -4.42 -10.54 -5.31
C GLY A 292 -5.38 -10.13 -4.18
N LYS A 293 -5.36 -8.86 -3.76
CA LYS A 293 -6.07 -8.38 -2.56
C LYS A 293 -7.08 -7.25 -2.87
N GLY A 294 -6.68 -5.98 -2.76
CA GLY A 294 -7.59 -4.83 -2.91
C GLY A 294 -8.21 -4.73 -4.30
N ARG A 295 -7.39 -4.53 -5.34
CA ARG A 295 -7.83 -4.42 -6.74
C ARG A 295 -8.63 -5.64 -7.20
N THR A 296 -8.05 -6.84 -6.98
CA THR A 296 -8.70 -8.12 -7.30
C THR A 296 -10.04 -8.28 -6.59
N GLY A 297 -10.10 -7.92 -5.31
CA GLY A 297 -11.31 -8.03 -4.51
C GLY A 297 -12.43 -7.11 -4.98
N VAL A 298 -12.14 -5.91 -5.47
CA VAL A 298 -13.15 -5.02 -6.07
C VAL A 298 -13.82 -5.70 -7.25
N PHE A 299 -13.04 -6.22 -8.20
CA PHE A 299 -13.57 -6.84 -9.42
C PHE A 299 -14.32 -8.14 -9.12
N ILE A 300 -13.80 -8.98 -8.23
CA ILE A 300 -14.49 -10.22 -7.82
C ILE A 300 -15.76 -9.91 -7.03
N ALA A 301 -15.75 -8.92 -6.13
CA ALA A 301 -16.98 -8.54 -5.41
C ALA A 301 -18.06 -8.02 -6.37
N CYS A 302 -17.68 -7.22 -7.38
CA CYS A 302 -18.61 -6.79 -8.42
C CYS A 302 -19.10 -7.97 -9.27
N TRP A 303 -18.25 -8.95 -9.56
CA TRP A 303 -18.67 -10.19 -10.24
C TRP A 303 -19.72 -10.96 -9.44
N LEU A 304 -19.51 -11.18 -8.14
CA LEU A 304 -20.45 -11.90 -7.28
C LEU A 304 -21.82 -11.19 -7.19
N LEU A 305 -21.82 -9.85 -7.18
CA LEU A 305 -23.04 -9.04 -7.25
C LEU A 305 -23.75 -9.21 -8.60
N GLU A 306 -23.00 -9.12 -9.70
CA GLU A 306 -23.53 -9.22 -11.06
C GLU A 306 -24.10 -10.61 -11.37
N THR A 307 -23.49 -11.68 -10.84
CA THR A 307 -24.00 -13.05 -11.01
C THR A 307 -25.16 -13.37 -10.08
N GLY A 308 -25.48 -12.49 -9.12
CA GLY A 308 -26.53 -12.72 -8.13
C GLY A 308 -26.16 -13.77 -7.08
N GLU A 309 -24.88 -14.15 -6.96
CA GLU A 309 -24.40 -15.06 -5.90
C GLU A 309 -24.52 -14.43 -4.51
N VAL A 310 -24.49 -13.10 -4.45
CA VAL A 310 -24.71 -12.29 -3.24
C VAL A 310 -25.58 -11.08 -3.56
N SER A 311 -26.29 -10.56 -2.56
CA SER A 311 -27.26 -9.46 -2.73
C SER A 311 -26.79 -8.10 -2.22
N SER A 312 -25.63 -8.02 -1.57
CA SER A 312 -25.09 -6.78 -1.00
C SER A 312 -23.58 -6.65 -1.19
N ALA A 313 -23.08 -5.41 -1.27
CA ALA A 313 -21.64 -5.17 -1.35
C ALA A 313 -20.90 -5.71 -0.12
N GLU A 314 -21.53 -5.65 1.05
CA GLU A 314 -20.96 -6.17 2.30
C GLU A 314 -20.74 -7.68 2.22
N ASP A 315 -21.74 -8.45 1.79
CA ASP A 315 -21.63 -9.89 1.61
C ASP A 315 -20.58 -10.25 0.55
N ALA A 316 -20.54 -9.50 -0.56
CA ALA A 316 -19.56 -9.69 -1.62
C ALA A 316 -18.11 -9.49 -1.12
N LEU A 317 -17.89 -8.40 -0.39
CA LEU A 317 -16.59 -8.07 0.20
C LEU A 317 -16.19 -9.09 1.27
N TYR A 318 -17.13 -9.51 2.12
CA TYR A 318 -16.91 -10.52 3.15
C TYR A 318 -16.58 -11.88 2.53
N ARG A 319 -17.36 -12.35 1.55
CA ARG A 319 -17.13 -13.60 0.82
C ARG A 319 -15.73 -13.64 0.21
N PHE A 320 -15.34 -12.57 -0.50
CA PHE A 320 -13.99 -12.47 -1.04
C PHE A 320 -12.92 -12.50 0.06
N ALA A 321 -13.10 -11.74 1.14
CA ALA A 321 -12.14 -11.66 2.22
C ALA A 321 -11.95 -13.00 2.97
N GLN A 322 -13.06 -13.71 3.21
CA GLN A 322 -13.10 -15.02 3.85
C GLN A 322 -12.33 -16.05 3.03
N GLU A 323 -12.47 -16.03 1.70
CA GLU A 323 -11.76 -17.00 0.86
C GLU A 323 -10.33 -16.61 0.58
N ARG A 324 -10.03 -15.32 0.54
CA ARG A 324 -8.69 -14.86 0.18
C ARG A 324 -7.72 -14.77 1.35
N THR A 325 -8.21 -14.58 2.58
CA THR A 325 -7.38 -14.28 3.75
C THR A 325 -7.84 -15.00 5.01
N TYR A 326 -6.91 -15.37 5.88
CA TYR A 326 -7.19 -15.99 7.19
C TYR A 326 -7.79 -15.00 8.19
N ASN A 327 -7.48 -13.71 8.07
CA ASN A 327 -7.98 -12.67 8.98
C ASN A 327 -9.20 -11.91 8.45
N CYS A 328 -9.83 -12.40 7.38
CA CYS A 328 -10.97 -11.77 6.72
C CYS A 328 -10.73 -10.29 6.34
N LYS A 329 -9.49 -9.92 6.03
CA LYS A 329 -9.14 -8.58 5.53
C LYS A 329 -8.81 -8.66 4.05
N GLY A 330 -9.83 -8.65 3.20
CA GLY A 330 -9.71 -8.58 1.74
C GLY A 330 -9.52 -7.15 1.24
N VAL A 331 -10.58 -6.51 0.79
CA VAL A 331 -10.57 -5.08 0.41
C VAL A 331 -10.74 -4.24 1.67
N THR A 332 -9.72 -3.43 1.99
CA THR A 332 -9.71 -2.63 3.23
C THR A 332 -9.63 -1.12 3.00
N ILE A 333 -9.37 -0.69 1.76
CA ILE A 333 -9.29 0.73 1.42
C ILE A 333 -10.72 1.27 1.27
N PRO A 334 -11.13 2.29 2.04
CA PRO A 334 -12.49 2.82 1.99
C PRO A 334 -12.97 3.19 0.59
N SER A 335 -12.13 3.84 -0.23
CA SER A 335 -12.50 4.15 -1.62
C SER A 335 -12.76 2.92 -2.48
N GLN A 336 -12.01 1.83 -2.32
CA GLN A 336 -12.27 0.58 -3.03
C GLN A 336 -13.61 -0.03 -2.59
N ILE A 337 -13.90 -0.03 -1.29
CA ILE A 337 -15.17 -0.49 -0.72
C ILE A 337 -16.34 0.35 -1.27
N ARG A 338 -16.17 1.68 -1.33
CA ARG A 338 -17.17 2.62 -1.86
C ARG A 338 -17.55 2.30 -3.30
N TYR A 339 -16.59 1.92 -4.14
CA TYR A 339 -16.85 1.56 -5.54
C TYR A 339 -17.65 0.25 -5.69
N VAL A 340 -17.45 -0.72 -4.81
CA VAL A 340 -18.31 -1.92 -4.76
C VAL A 340 -19.73 -1.55 -4.34
N ARG A 341 -19.89 -0.64 -3.37
CA ARG A 341 -21.22 -0.11 -2.96
C ARG A 341 -21.89 0.70 -4.07
N TYR A 342 -21.13 1.45 -4.87
CA TYR A 342 -21.65 2.10 -6.07
C TYR A 342 -22.15 1.08 -7.08
N PHE A 343 -21.39 0.01 -7.31
CA PHE A 343 -21.81 -1.06 -8.21
C PHE A 343 -23.06 -1.81 -7.72
N GLU A 344 -23.19 -2.06 -6.42
CA GLU A 344 -24.44 -2.60 -5.83
C GLU A 344 -25.66 -1.74 -6.16
N LYS A 345 -25.54 -0.40 -6.08
CA LYS A 345 -26.62 0.51 -6.49
C LYS A 345 -26.99 0.36 -7.96
N VAL A 346 -25.99 0.14 -8.83
CA VAL A 346 -26.19 -0.10 -10.26
C VAL A 346 -26.94 -1.41 -10.49
N VAL A 347 -26.54 -2.51 -9.84
CA VAL A 347 -27.25 -3.81 -9.93
C VAL A 347 -28.70 -3.67 -9.47
N LYS A 348 -28.94 -3.01 -8.33
CA LYS A 348 -30.28 -2.76 -7.79
C LYS A 348 -31.15 -1.87 -8.69
N ALA A 349 -30.53 -1.01 -9.50
CA ALA A 349 -31.22 -0.16 -10.48
C ALA A 349 -31.54 -0.88 -11.81
N GLY A 350 -31.24 -2.18 -11.94
CA GLY A 350 -31.48 -2.95 -13.16
C GLY A 350 -30.24 -3.14 -14.05
N GLY A 351 -29.05 -2.82 -13.54
CA GLY A 351 -27.78 -3.01 -14.24
C GLY A 351 -27.18 -1.71 -14.77
N TYR A 352 -25.97 -1.83 -15.32
CA TYR A 352 -25.23 -0.66 -15.82
C TYR A 352 -25.85 -0.11 -17.10
N THR A 353 -26.23 1.17 -17.07
CA THR A 353 -26.56 1.95 -18.26
C THR A 353 -25.40 2.89 -18.57
N LYS A 354 -25.00 2.98 -19.84
CA LYS A 354 -23.93 3.87 -20.33
C LYS A 354 -24.36 5.35 -20.33
N GLN A 355 -24.81 5.84 -19.19
CA GLN A 355 -25.14 7.24 -18.99
C GLN A 355 -23.90 7.97 -18.50
N LYS A 356 -23.65 9.14 -19.10
CA LYS A 356 -22.56 10.00 -18.70
C LYS A 356 -22.80 10.50 -17.28
N ALA A 357 -21.77 10.45 -16.44
CA ALA A 357 -21.85 11.01 -15.10
C ALA A 357 -22.22 12.51 -15.17
N PRO A 358 -23.11 13.00 -14.29
CA PRO A 358 -23.51 14.40 -14.29
C PRO A 358 -22.31 15.29 -13.96
N VAL A 359 -22.25 16.45 -14.62
CA VAL A 359 -21.33 17.52 -14.24
C VAL A 359 -21.92 18.21 -13.01
N VAL A 360 -21.12 18.31 -11.95
CA VAL A 360 -21.50 18.99 -10.70
C VAL A 360 -20.48 20.09 -10.40
N ARG A 361 -20.94 21.18 -9.78
CA ARG A 361 -20.04 22.21 -9.26
C ARG A 361 -19.75 21.91 -7.79
N LEU A 362 -18.49 21.69 -7.43
CA LEU A 362 -18.08 21.59 -6.03
C LEU A 362 -17.85 22.99 -5.48
N VAL A 363 -18.59 23.33 -4.43
CA VAL A 363 -18.67 24.69 -3.87
C VAL A 363 -17.88 24.83 -2.58
N SER A 364 -17.82 23.78 -1.76
CA SER A 364 -17.04 23.84 -0.53
C SER A 364 -16.68 22.48 0.03
N LEU A 365 -15.61 22.47 0.82
CA LEU A 365 -15.29 21.45 1.81
C LEU A 365 -15.52 22.05 3.21
N TYR A 366 -16.23 21.31 4.06
CA TYR A 366 -16.32 21.54 5.49
C TYR A 366 -15.73 20.35 6.26
N CYS A 367 -14.84 20.61 7.22
CA CYS A 367 -14.45 19.65 8.25
C CYS A 367 -15.02 20.14 9.58
N ASN A 368 -15.62 19.24 10.37
CA ASN A 368 -16.21 19.63 11.65
C ASN A 368 -15.20 20.18 12.67
N VAL A 369 -13.94 19.81 12.52
CA VAL A 369 -12.82 20.24 13.36
C VAL A 369 -11.51 20.11 12.58
N ALA A 370 -10.56 21.00 12.84
CA ALA A 370 -9.22 20.96 12.27
C ALA A 370 -8.45 19.74 12.80
N PRO A 371 -7.94 18.87 11.92
CA PRO A 371 -6.99 17.83 12.31
C PRO A 371 -5.69 18.43 12.87
N ASN A 372 -4.94 17.64 13.62
CA ASN A 372 -3.75 18.08 14.33
C ASN A 372 -2.47 17.61 13.62
N PHE A 373 -1.96 18.41 12.69
CA PHE A 373 -0.73 18.14 11.95
C PHE A 373 0.40 19.12 12.31
N ASP A 374 0.06 20.32 12.76
CA ASP A 374 1.02 21.35 13.17
C ASP A 374 1.59 21.17 14.59
N ILE A 375 2.82 21.66 14.77
CA ILE A 375 3.39 21.86 16.11
C ILE A 375 2.57 22.90 16.88
N GLY A 376 1.91 22.43 17.94
CA GLY A 376 1.07 23.27 18.80
C GLY A 376 -0.42 23.24 18.43
N GLY A 377 -0.84 22.35 17.54
CA GLY A 377 -2.25 22.20 17.20
C GLY A 377 -2.65 22.81 15.87
N GLY A 378 -3.54 22.12 15.16
CA GLY A 378 -4.19 22.61 13.94
C GLY A 378 -3.52 22.11 12.67
N CYS A 379 -3.83 22.78 11.56
CA CYS A 379 -3.28 22.51 10.23
C CYS A 379 -3.39 23.76 9.35
N ASP A 380 -2.65 23.79 8.25
CA ASP A 380 -2.68 24.73 7.12
C ASP A 380 -3.27 24.03 5.87
N PRO A 381 -4.60 23.80 5.81
CA PRO A 381 -5.19 22.88 4.85
C PRO A 381 -5.29 23.44 3.44
N TYR A 382 -4.99 22.59 2.45
CA TYR A 382 -5.32 22.81 1.04
C TYR A 382 -5.68 21.49 0.37
N CYS A 383 -6.54 21.54 -0.64
CA CYS A 383 -6.93 20.39 -1.44
C CYS A 383 -6.36 20.38 -2.86
N ILE A 384 -6.13 19.16 -3.36
CA ILE A 384 -5.88 18.85 -4.76
C ILE A 384 -6.97 17.88 -5.22
N LEU A 385 -7.59 18.18 -6.37
CA LEU A 385 -8.57 17.32 -7.02
C LEU A 385 -7.99 16.74 -8.29
N GLN A 386 -8.18 15.44 -8.47
CA GLN A 386 -7.74 14.73 -9.67
C GLN A 386 -8.91 13.95 -10.26
N ARG A 387 -9.05 13.98 -11.59
CA ARG A 387 -10.02 13.17 -12.33
C ARG A 387 -9.35 11.91 -12.84
N GLN A 388 -9.97 10.76 -12.61
CA GLN A 388 -9.61 9.51 -13.26
C GLN A 388 -10.52 9.27 -14.46
N TYR A 389 -9.93 8.81 -15.56
CA TYR A 389 -10.67 8.47 -16.77
C TYR A 389 -10.04 7.28 -17.47
N LEU A 390 -10.84 6.60 -18.29
CA LEU A 390 -10.40 5.49 -19.13
C LEU A 390 -9.96 6.04 -20.50
N THR A 391 -8.76 5.70 -20.93
CA THR A 391 -8.25 6.06 -22.26
C THR A 391 -8.90 5.20 -23.35
N MET A 392 -8.74 5.61 -24.61
CA MET A 392 -9.15 4.79 -25.76
C MET A 392 -8.44 3.43 -25.82
N GLU A 393 -7.25 3.34 -25.21
CA GLU A 393 -6.45 2.12 -25.11
C GLU A 393 -6.88 1.21 -23.95
N GLY A 394 -7.86 1.65 -23.14
CA GLY A 394 -8.38 0.90 -22.00
C GLY A 394 -7.54 1.00 -20.72
N SER A 395 -6.60 1.95 -20.65
CA SER A 395 -5.83 2.25 -19.44
C SER A 395 -6.48 3.33 -18.60
N ALA A 396 -6.34 3.23 -17.27
CA ALA A 396 -6.76 4.28 -16.35
C ALA A 396 -5.67 5.37 -16.24
N GLU A 397 -6.05 6.61 -16.51
CA GLU A 397 -5.20 7.80 -16.35
C GLU A 397 -5.76 8.74 -15.30
N ILE A 398 -4.89 9.53 -14.67
CA ILE A 398 -5.26 10.50 -13.63
C ILE A 398 -4.72 11.88 -14.02
N GLN A 399 -5.60 12.88 -14.02
CA GLN A 399 -5.27 14.27 -14.32
C GLN A 399 -5.63 15.17 -13.13
N GLU A 400 -4.73 16.06 -12.72
CA GLU A 400 -5.07 17.15 -11.78
C GLU A 400 -6.04 18.14 -12.47
N VAL A 401 -7.18 18.38 -11.83
CA VAL A 401 -8.22 19.29 -12.34
C VAL A 401 -8.38 20.53 -11.48
N TYR A 402 -7.88 20.51 -10.25
CA TYR A 402 -7.93 21.66 -9.36
C TYR A 402 -6.88 21.57 -8.25
N ASN A 403 -6.33 22.73 -7.88
CA ASN A 403 -5.38 22.85 -6.80
C ASN A 403 -5.69 24.13 -6.01
N SER A 404 -6.33 23.98 -4.85
CA SER A 404 -6.73 25.15 -4.05
C SER A 404 -5.55 26.02 -3.63
N ARG A 405 -4.32 25.47 -3.53
CA ARG A 405 -3.14 26.24 -3.16
C ARG A 405 -2.85 27.39 -4.14
N THR A 406 -3.17 27.20 -5.42
CA THR A 406 -2.91 28.21 -6.46
C THR A 406 -4.00 29.26 -6.54
N THR A 407 -5.22 28.94 -6.10
CA THR A 407 -6.38 29.84 -6.13
C THR A 407 -6.60 30.55 -4.79
N HIS A 408 -6.33 29.86 -3.69
CA HIS A 408 -6.49 30.30 -2.31
C HIS A 408 -5.27 29.86 -1.47
N PRO A 409 -4.35 30.78 -1.15
CA PRO A 409 -3.21 30.45 -0.29
C PRO A 409 -3.69 29.80 1.02
N PRO A 410 -3.06 28.70 1.47
CA PRO A 410 -3.51 27.98 2.66
C PRO A 410 -3.50 28.90 3.88
N LYS A 411 -4.55 28.81 4.70
CA LYS A 411 -4.71 29.60 5.91
C LYS A 411 -4.74 28.67 7.10
N ARG A 412 -4.05 29.04 8.16
CA ARG A 412 -4.05 28.28 9.41
C ARG A 412 -5.44 28.09 9.97
N ALA A 413 -5.78 26.83 10.20
CA ALA A 413 -6.93 26.37 10.94
C ALA A 413 -6.49 25.95 12.36
N PRO A 414 -6.82 26.73 13.40
CA PRO A 414 -6.46 26.40 14.77
C PRO A 414 -7.10 25.09 15.24
N ALA A 415 -6.41 24.37 16.13
CA ALA A 415 -6.96 23.18 16.76
C ALA A 415 -8.34 23.45 17.40
N GLY A 416 -9.28 22.51 17.21
CA GLY A 416 -10.63 22.61 17.77
C GLY A 416 -11.60 23.49 17.00
N GLN A 417 -11.16 24.21 15.96
CA GLN A 417 -12.04 25.00 15.09
C GLN A 417 -12.44 24.21 13.83
N PRO A 418 -13.63 24.40 13.27
CA PRO A 418 -13.99 23.81 11.99
C PRO A 418 -13.12 24.38 10.85
N VAL A 419 -12.93 23.57 9.80
CA VAL A 419 -12.25 24.00 8.57
C VAL A 419 -13.31 24.23 7.49
N HIS A 420 -13.24 25.36 6.80
CA HIS A 420 -14.06 25.63 5.63
C HIS A 420 -13.17 26.10 4.48
N LEU A 421 -13.19 25.35 3.37
CA LEU A 421 -12.57 25.76 2.11
C LEU A 421 -13.66 26.09 1.11
N GLU A 422 -13.68 27.33 0.64
CA GLU A 422 -14.47 27.74 -0.52
C GLU A 422 -13.79 27.22 -1.79
N LEU A 423 -14.59 26.60 -2.65
CA LEU A 423 -14.15 25.95 -3.88
C LEU A 423 -15.07 26.41 -5.01
N ASP A 424 -14.58 26.41 -6.24
CA ASP A 424 -15.42 26.63 -7.42
C ASP A 424 -14.84 25.85 -8.59
N VAL A 425 -15.27 24.60 -8.73
CA VAL A 425 -14.75 23.69 -9.74
C VAL A 425 -15.83 22.76 -10.27
N LEU A 426 -15.89 22.65 -11.59
CA LEU A 426 -16.73 21.69 -12.30
C LEU A 426 -16.07 20.32 -12.31
N LEU A 427 -16.81 19.30 -11.87
CA LEU A 427 -16.33 17.93 -11.74
C LEU A 427 -17.26 16.97 -12.47
N GLU A 428 -16.70 15.91 -13.03
CA GLU A 428 -17.43 14.89 -13.76
C GLU A 428 -16.73 13.52 -13.60
N GLY A 429 -17.50 12.49 -13.25
CA GLY A 429 -17.00 11.11 -13.17
C GLY A 429 -16.23 10.83 -11.89
N ASP A 430 -15.14 10.06 -12.02
CA ASP A 430 -14.32 9.60 -10.89
C ASP A 430 -13.34 10.67 -10.42
N ILE A 431 -13.53 11.17 -9.20
CA ILE A 431 -12.72 12.25 -8.63
C ILE A 431 -12.01 11.76 -7.36
N LYS A 432 -10.70 11.98 -7.31
CA LYS A 432 -9.90 11.90 -6.10
C LYS A 432 -9.84 13.27 -5.45
N PHE A 433 -10.25 13.35 -4.20
CA PHE A 433 -10.02 14.50 -3.34
C PHE A 433 -8.86 14.17 -2.40
N SER A 434 -7.82 15.00 -2.36
CA SER A 434 -6.72 14.89 -1.40
C SER A 434 -6.62 16.17 -0.59
N LEU A 435 -6.67 16.07 0.74
CA LEU A 435 -6.44 17.19 1.65
C LEU A 435 -5.03 17.07 2.23
N TRP A 436 -4.31 18.17 2.21
CA TRP A 436 -2.92 18.29 2.60
C TRP A 436 -2.76 19.39 3.64
N ASP A 437 -1.78 19.21 4.50
CA ASP A 437 -1.27 20.20 5.43
C ASP A 437 -0.01 20.84 4.85
N GLN A 438 0.09 22.18 4.83
CA GLN A 438 1.26 22.86 4.30
C GLN A 438 2.33 23.04 5.40
N ASP A 439 3.41 22.28 5.31
CA ASP A 439 4.50 22.36 6.28
C ASP A 439 5.46 23.54 6.04
N GLY A 440 5.66 24.35 7.08
CA GLY A 440 6.67 25.41 7.13
C GLY A 440 6.50 26.35 8.33
N PRO A 441 7.58 26.87 8.94
CA PRO A 441 7.45 27.76 10.09
C PRO A 441 6.64 29.01 9.72
N ASN A 442 5.57 29.29 10.49
CA ASN A 442 4.65 30.41 10.28
C ASN A 442 3.98 30.44 8.89
N GLY A 443 3.64 29.28 8.31
CA GLY A 443 3.01 29.19 6.99
C GLY A 443 3.96 29.50 5.82
N VAL A 444 5.26 29.63 6.08
CA VAL A 444 6.29 29.85 5.05
C VAL A 444 6.83 28.49 4.60
N ARG A 445 6.41 28.06 3.40
CA ARG A 445 6.91 26.85 2.74
C ARG A 445 8.44 26.83 2.73
N MET A 446 9.04 25.87 3.43
CA MET A 446 10.45 25.56 3.24
C MET A 446 10.58 24.57 2.10
N LEU A 447 11.41 24.88 1.10
CA LEU A 447 11.65 24.06 -0.09
C LEU A 447 12.10 22.60 0.22
N LEU A 448 12.45 22.32 1.48
CA LEU A 448 13.04 21.07 1.96
C LEU A 448 12.12 20.26 2.88
N MET A 449 10.90 20.72 3.15
CA MET A 449 9.90 19.96 3.92
C MET A 449 8.72 19.63 2.99
N PRO A 450 8.45 18.34 2.72
CA PRO A 450 7.27 17.96 1.96
C PRO A 450 6.03 18.26 2.80
N ASP A 451 4.96 18.67 2.14
CA ASP A 451 3.64 18.82 2.75
C ASP A 451 3.10 17.46 3.20
N ASP A 452 2.44 17.41 4.34
CA ASP A 452 1.82 16.19 4.85
C ASP A 452 0.44 15.91 4.21
N LEU A 453 0.29 14.72 3.63
CA LEU A 453 -1.02 14.26 3.16
C LEU A 453 -1.87 13.87 4.38
N MET A 454 -2.89 14.65 4.66
CA MET A 454 -3.80 14.38 5.79
C MET A 454 -4.68 13.16 5.48
N PHE A 455 -5.37 13.22 4.34
CA PHE A 455 -6.17 12.11 3.82
C PHE A 455 -6.51 12.29 2.35
N ASN A 456 -6.96 11.21 1.72
CA ASN A 456 -7.63 11.30 0.43
C ASN A 456 -8.86 10.39 0.38
N PHE A 457 -9.68 10.54 -0.65
CA PHE A 457 -10.78 9.64 -0.95
C PHE A 457 -11.21 9.80 -2.41
N TRP A 458 -11.83 8.78 -2.94
CA TRP A 458 -12.46 8.80 -4.26
C TRP A 458 -13.97 8.83 -4.17
N PHE A 459 -14.61 9.60 -5.02
CA PHE A 459 -16.07 9.57 -5.23
C PHE A 459 -16.37 9.67 -6.73
N ASN A 460 -17.57 9.28 -7.12
CA ASN A 460 -18.03 9.44 -8.50
C ASN A 460 -19.27 10.33 -8.53
N THR A 461 -19.28 11.32 -9.43
CA THR A 461 -20.34 12.35 -9.48
C THR A 461 -21.72 11.79 -9.76
N ALA A 462 -21.83 10.62 -10.40
CA ALA A 462 -23.10 9.93 -10.66
C ALA A 462 -23.79 9.40 -9.40
N PHE A 463 -23.06 9.27 -8.29
CA PHE A 463 -23.58 8.70 -7.04
C PHE A 463 -23.77 9.74 -5.94
N ILE A 464 -23.63 11.02 -6.26
CA ILE A 464 -23.96 12.12 -5.36
C ILE A 464 -25.49 12.22 -5.27
N THR A 465 -26.02 12.10 -4.06
CA THR A 465 -27.45 12.21 -3.79
C THR A 465 -27.75 13.55 -3.13
N GLY A 466 -28.64 14.34 -3.73
CA GLY A 466 -28.91 15.71 -3.26
C GLY A 466 -27.74 16.65 -3.58
N ASN A 467 -27.34 17.47 -2.62
CA ASN A 467 -26.30 18.50 -2.80
C ASN A 467 -25.08 18.31 -1.88
N LYS A 468 -24.98 17.17 -1.17
CA LYS A 468 -23.93 16.97 -0.16
C LYS A 468 -23.36 15.56 -0.18
N LEU A 469 -22.05 15.44 0.08
CA LEU A 469 -21.38 14.17 0.37
C LEU A 469 -20.68 14.29 1.72
N ARG A 470 -21.17 13.57 2.72
CA ARG A 470 -20.55 13.50 4.04
C ARG A 470 -19.80 12.19 4.22
N LEU A 471 -18.55 12.26 4.66
CA LEU A 471 -17.70 11.09 4.92
C LEU A 471 -17.12 11.18 6.33
N LYS A 472 -17.24 10.08 7.10
CA LYS A 472 -16.64 9.97 8.43
C LYS A 472 -15.19 9.51 8.36
N LEU A 473 -14.44 9.66 9.45
CA LEU A 473 -13.04 9.23 9.54
C LEU A 473 -12.73 7.81 8.98
N PRO A 474 -13.54 6.76 9.26
CA PRO A 474 -13.29 5.42 8.70
C PRO A 474 -13.47 5.32 7.19
N GLU A 475 -14.08 6.33 6.56
CA GLU A 475 -14.35 6.39 5.12
C GLU A 475 -13.28 7.17 4.33
N LEU A 476 -12.25 7.68 5.02
CA LEU A 476 -11.16 8.46 4.43
C LEU A 476 -9.91 7.59 4.31
N ASP A 477 -9.33 7.50 3.11
CA ASP A 477 -8.14 6.70 2.86
C ASP A 477 -6.93 7.35 3.56
N GLY A 478 -6.09 6.51 4.16
CA GLY A 478 -4.98 6.95 5.02
C GLY A 478 -5.46 7.26 6.43
N ALA A 479 -6.34 8.24 6.58
CA ALA A 479 -6.89 8.69 7.87
C ALA A 479 -7.68 7.62 8.63
N CYS A 480 -8.32 6.66 7.94
CA CYS A 480 -9.02 5.55 8.59
C CYS A 480 -8.12 4.70 9.50
N LYS A 481 -6.78 4.75 9.33
CA LYS A 481 -5.82 4.09 10.20
C LYS A 481 -5.67 4.76 11.57
N ASP A 482 -6.03 6.03 11.67
CA ASP A 482 -6.05 6.79 12.92
C ASP A 482 -7.37 6.65 13.69
N ALA A 483 -8.36 5.94 13.13
CA ALA A 483 -9.69 5.78 13.73
C ALA A 483 -9.69 5.06 15.09
N THR A 484 -8.59 4.42 15.49
CA THR A 484 -8.44 3.78 16.81
C THR A 484 -7.58 4.56 17.79
N LYS A 485 -6.62 5.37 17.28
CA LYS A 485 -5.63 6.05 18.12
C LYS A 485 -5.97 7.51 18.35
N HIS A 486 -6.60 8.15 17.35
CA HIS A 486 -6.98 9.56 17.39
C HIS A 486 -5.78 10.49 17.65
N GLU A 487 -4.64 10.19 17.03
CA GLU A 487 -3.40 10.99 17.14
C GLU A 487 -3.53 12.32 16.39
N HIS A 488 -4.13 12.30 15.20
CA HIS A 488 -4.29 13.46 14.32
C HIS A 488 -5.77 13.84 14.13
N PHE A 489 -6.67 12.86 14.13
CA PHE A 489 -8.09 13.06 13.87
C PHE A 489 -8.94 12.67 15.09
N PRO A 490 -9.85 13.55 15.55
CA PRO A 490 -10.77 13.21 16.64
C PRO A 490 -11.77 12.12 16.22
N LYS A 491 -12.33 11.43 17.21
CA LYS A 491 -13.21 10.27 17.00
C LYS A 491 -14.46 10.57 16.18
N ASP A 492 -15.02 11.76 16.34
CA ASP A 492 -16.21 12.24 15.63
C ASP A 492 -15.87 13.04 14.37
N PHE A 493 -14.61 12.99 13.89
CA PHE A 493 -14.18 13.68 12.69
C PHE A 493 -15.00 13.24 11.47
N TYR A 494 -15.52 14.22 10.74
CA TYR A 494 -16.17 14.05 9.45
C TYR A 494 -15.90 15.25 8.55
N ILE A 495 -16.00 14.98 7.25
CA ILE A 495 -16.02 16.01 6.22
C ILE A 495 -17.37 16.05 5.53
N GLU A 496 -17.69 17.19 4.93
CA GLU A 496 -18.84 17.38 4.07
C GLU A 496 -18.44 18.21 2.85
N LEU A 497 -18.64 17.64 1.66
CA LEU A 497 -18.58 18.38 0.41
C LEU A 497 -19.97 18.90 0.06
N THR A 498 -20.05 20.15 -0.39
CA THR A 498 -21.29 20.75 -0.91
C THR A 498 -21.19 20.96 -2.41
N PHE A 499 -22.23 20.53 -3.14
CA PHE A 499 -22.32 20.58 -4.59
C PHE A 499 -23.52 21.40 -5.05
N GLU A 500 -23.41 21.95 -6.25
CA GLU A 500 -24.53 22.52 -6.99
C GLU A 500 -24.73 21.78 -8.32
N SER A 501 -25.99 21.65 -8.72
CA SER A 501 -26.34 21.10 -10.03
C SER A 501 -26.02 22.12 -11.12
N VAL A 502 -25.37 21.66 -12.18
CA VAL A 502 -25.13 22.49 -13.37
C VAL A 502 -26.31 22.28 -14.33
N ASN A 503 -27.19 23.26 -14.43
CA ASN A 503 -28.27 23.22 -15.41
C ASN A 503 -27.69 23.43 -16.81
N ASN A 504 -27.79 22.44 -17.69
CA ASN A 504 -27.41 22.54 -19.10
C ASN A 504 -28.38 23.41 -19.94
N ASN A 505 -28.94 24.48 -19.37
CA ASN A 505 -29.64 25.51 -20.13
C ASN A 505 -28.68 26.69 -20.25
N THR A 506 -27.90 26.72 -21.34
CA THR A 506 -27.46 27.90 -22.12
C THR A 506 -26.10 27.62 -22.76
N THR A 507 -26.10 27.14 -24.01
CA THR A 507 -25.34 27.76 -25.12
C THR A 507 -25.72 27.11 -26.45
N SER A 508 -26.78 27.63 -27.07
CA SER A 508 -26.82 27.75 -28.51
C SER A 508 -25.76 28.79 -28.90
N TYR A 509 -24.68 28.36 -29.54
CA TYR A 509 -23.85 29.27 -30.32
C TYR A 509 -24.40 29.30 -31.74
N ALA A 510 -24.80 30.50 -32.16
CA ALA A 510 -25.06 30.89 -33.53
C ALA A 510 -23.76 30.96 -34.34
#